data_AF-G0QUF5-F1
#
_entry.id   AF-G0QUF5-F1
#
_cell.length_a   1.000
_cell.length_b   1.000
_cell.length_c   1.000
_cell.angle_alpha   90.00
_cell.angle_beta   90.00
_cell.angle_gamma   90.00
#
_symmetry.space_group_name_H-M   'P 1'
#
loop_
_entity.id
_entity.type
_entity.pdbx_description
1 polymer ?
#
loop_
_entity_poly.entity_id
_entity_poly.type
_entity_poly.pdbx_seq_one_letter_code
_entity_poly.pdbx_strand_id
1 'polypeptide(L)'
;MDQLPKFGSNEDVRNKGLQAIFMKFKECDQDKADIVKISVNLEEKIAHKNSQVEVYKKNIKEVLGMLSNYQVIQEVLKGILQEKISIKDVAECKSSVFMLQKEKEENLQQLQTEFEVLDPEFYNKLRRKNLVGLEGEKCRNCKKLTAFLVKELQTRAADEPMTRFMECNSCKKKWKE
;
A
#
# COMPACT_ATOMS: atom_id res chain seq x y z
N MET A 1 7.59 56.67 -25.65
CA MET A 1 7.74 55.24 -25.99
C MET A 1 8.50 54.62 -24.85
N ASP A 2 7.81 54.12 -23.84
CA ASP A 2 8.43 53.35 -22.76
C ASP A 2 7.66 52.05 -22.60
N GLN A 3 8.43 50.99 -22.46
CA GLN A 3 8.10 49.65 -22.89
C GLN A 3 7.05 49.01 -21.97
N LEU A 4 5.98 48.51 -22.57
CA LEU A 4 5.04 47.60 -21.92
C LEU A 4 5.79 46.37 -21.37
N PRO A 5 5.53 45.94 -20.13
CA PRO A 5 6.17 44.76 -19.58
C PRO A 5 5.76 43.53 -20.40
N LYS A 6 6.76 42.79 -20.87
CA LYS A 6 6.61 41.55 -21.65
C LYS A 6 5.92 40.48 -20.80
N PHE A 7 4.60 40.35 -20.94
CA PHE A 7 3.81 39.22 -20.44
C PHE A 7 4.03 37.97 -21.32
N GLY A 8 5.24 37.40 -21.29
CA GLY A 8 5.61 36.25 -22.15
C GLY A 8 6.12 35.00 -21.43
N SER A 9 6.16 34.95 -20.10
CA SER A 9 6.88 33.86 -19.39
C SER A 9 5.98 32.84 -18.67
N ASN A 10 4.76 33.22 -18.28
CA ASN A 10 3.89 32.35 -17.47
C ASN A 10 2.84 31.60 -18.30
N GLU A 11 2.17 32.27 -19.23
CA GLU A 11 1.15 31.68 -20.09
C GLU A 11 1.72 30.59 -21.01
N ASP A 12 2.91 30.81 -21.57
CA ASP A 12 3.59 29.82 -22.41
C ASP A 12 3.95 28.53 -21.66
N VAL A 13 4.33 28.65 -20.39
CA VAL A 13 4.67 27.49 -19.54
C VAL A 13 3.39 26.74 -19.14
N ARG A 14 2.30 27.46 -18.88
CA ARG A 14 0.98 26.89 -18.59
C ARG A 14 0.41 26.14 -19.79
N ASN A 15 0.46 26.74 -20.98
CA ASN A 15 0.03 26.13 -22.23
C ASN A 15 0.84 24.87 -22.58
N LYS A 16 2.16 24.89 -22.35
CA LYS A 16 3.00 23.69 -22.50
C LYS A 16 2.65 22.59 -21.48
N GLY A 17 2.31 22.97 -20.25
CA GLY A 17 1.83 22.03 -19.23
C GLY A 17 0.52 21.35 -19.63
N LEU A 18 -0.47 22.15 -20.07
CA LEU A 18 -1.75 21.65 -20.61
C LEU A 18 -1.53 20.69 -21.79
N GLN A 19 -0.68 21.07 -22.75
CA GLN A 19 -0.36 20.21 -23.89
C GLN A 19 0.27 18.88 -23.46
N ALA A 20 1.20 18.91 -22.50
CA ALA A 20 1.85 17.70 -22.01
C ALA A 20 0.87 16.75 -21.31
N ILE A 21 -0.02 17.30 -20.47
CA ILE A 21 -1.09 16.56 -19.79
C ILE A 21 -2.07 15.97 -20.82
N PHE A 22 -2.51 16.77 -21.78
CA PHE A 22 -3.44 16.34 -22.82
C PHE A 22 -2.83 15.24 -23.70
N MET A 23 -1.56 15.35 -24.09
CA MET A 23 -0.87 14.32 -24.86
C MET A 23 -0.82 12.99 -24.13
N LYS A 24 -0.62 13.00 -22.81
CA LYS A 24 -0.64 11.78 -21.99
C LYS A 24 -2.03 11.16 -21.86
N PHE A 25 -3.08 11.98 -21.76
CA PHE A 25 -4.44 11.47 -21.70
C PHE A 25 -5.02 11.07 -23.06
N LYS A 26 -4.51 11.62 -24.17
CA LYS A 26 -4.94 11.30 -25.54
C LYS A 26 -4.67 9.83 -25.91
N GLU A 27 -3.75 9.18 -25.23
CA GLU A 27 -3.47 7.75 -25.42
C GLU A 27 -4.61 6.85 -24.88
N CYS A 28 -5.57 7.40 -24.13
CA CYS A 28 -6.72 6.66 -23.58
C CYS A 28 -7.97 6.73 -24.49
N ASP A 29 -8.68 5.60 -24.60
CA ASP A 29 -9.94 5.40 -25.36
C ASP A 29 -11.18 6.06 -24.71
N GLN A 30 -11.03 7.21 -24.05
CA GLN A 30 -12.15 7.94 -23.43
C GLN A 30 -12.62 9.13 -24.26
N ASP A 31 -13.84 9.59 -23.96
CA ASP A 31 -14.45 10.73 -24.64
C ASP A 31 -13.56 11.98 -24.57
N LYS A 32 -13.24 12.52 -25.76
CA LYS A 32 -12.33 13.67 -25.92
C LYS A 32 -12.80 14.89 -25.13
N ALA A 33 -14.12 15.06 -24.97
CA ALA A 33 -14.69 16.18 -24.22
C ALA A 33 -14.37 16.12 -22.71
N ASP A 34 -14.38 14.92 -22.13
CA ASP A 34 -14.11 14.72 -20.71
C ASP A 34 -12.61 14.82 -20.40
N ILE A 35 -11.77 14.32 -21.32
CA ILE A 35 -10.31 14.49 -21.22
C ILE A 35 -9.92 15.97 -21.19
N VAL A 36 -10.53 16.81 -22.04
CA VAL A 36 -10.25 18.25 -22.06
C VAL A 36 -10.68 18.89 -20.73
N LYS A 37 -11.88 18.59 -20.22
CA LYS A 37 -12.35 19.13 -18.93
C LYS A 37 -11.45 18.72 -17.77
N ILE A 38 -11.04 17.45 -17.71
CA ILE A 38 -10.15 16.95 -16.66
C ILE A 38 -8.77 17.63 -16.75
N SER A 39 -8.22 17.77 -17.96
CA SER A 39 -6.91 18.40 -18.18
C SER A 39 -6.91 19.87 -17.75
N VAL A 40 -7.95 20.62 -18.07
CA VAL A 40 -8.12 22.02 -17.66
C VAL A 40 -8.26 22.12 -16.14
N ASN A 41 -9.15 21.34 -15.54
CA ASN A 41 -9.37 21.35 -14.08
C ASN A 41 -8.13 20.94 -13.28
N LEU A 42 -7.33 20.02 -13.82
CA LEU A 42 -6.08 19.58 -13.20
C LEU A 42 -5.01 20.65 -13.30
N GLU A 43 -4.85 21.30 -14.45
CA GLU A 43 -3.90 22.40 -14.59
C GLU A 43 -4.27 23.59 -13.70
N GLU A 44 -5.55 23.98 -13.65
CA GLU A 44 -6.01 25.07 -12.80
C GLU A 44 -5.69 24.81 -11.32
N LYS A 45 -5.87 23.56 -10.86
CA LYS A 45 -5.54 23.17 -9.48
C LYS A 45 -4.04 23.17 -9.21
N ILE A 46 -3.21 22.75 -10.16
CA ILE A 46 -1.75 22.79 -10.03
C ILE A 46 -1.23 24.24 -10.07
N ALA A 47 -1.82 25.09 -10.91
CA ALA A 47 -1.48 26.50 -11.04
C ALA A 47 -1.91 27.31 -9.80
N HIS A 48 -3.11 27.07 -9.28
CA HIS A 48 -3.60 27.74 -8.07
C HIS A 48 -2.72 27.46 -6.85
N LYS A 49 -2.11 26.26 -6.76
CA LYS A 49 -1.24 25.89 -5.65
C LYS A 49 0.15 26.53 -5.75
N ASN A 50 0.60 26.90 -6.95
CA ASN A 50 1.99 27.27 -7.21
C ASN A 50 2.06 28.62 -7.93
N SER A 51 2.13 29.71 -7.17
CA SER A 51 2.30 31.06 -7.73
C SER A 51 3.67 31.27 -8.42
N GLN A 52 4.65 30.42 -8.11
CA GLN A 52 5.99 30.46 -8.70
C GLN A 52 6.14 29.47 -9.87
N VAL A 53 6.71 29.96 -10.97
CA VAL A 53 6.88 29.22 -12.23
C VAL A 53 7.75 27.97 -12.06
N GLU A 54 8.79 28.05 -11.22
CA GLU A 54 9.71 26.93 -11.00
C GLU A 54 9.05 25.79 -10.20
N VAL A 55 8.28 26.14 -9.18
CA VAL A 55 7.52 25.18 -8.37
C VAL A 55 6.44 24.51 -9.22
N TYR A 56 5.76 25.27 -10.08
CA TYR A 56 4.80 24.74 -11.05
C TYR A 56 5.44 23.73 -12.02
N LYS A 57 6.60 24.08 -12.61
CA LYS A 57 7.33 23.17 -13.52
C LYS A 57 7.73 21.87 -12.83
N LYS A 58 8.16 21.94 -11.57
CA LYS A 58 8.52 20.76 -10.78
C LYS A 58 7.31 19.87 -10.54
N ASN A 59 6.20 20.45 -10.05
CA ASN A 59 4.99 19.68 -9.75
C ASN A 59 4.36 19.07 -11.01
N ILE A 60 4.37 19.77 -12.15
CA ILE A 60 3.89 19.18 -13.41
C ILE A 60 4.77 18.01 -13.83
N LYS A 61 6.10 18.11 -13.72
CA LYS A 61 6.99 17.00 -14.02
C LYS A 61 6.73 15.81 -13.10
N GLU A 62 6.46 16.04 -11.82
CA GLU A 62 6.12 14.99 -10.86
C GLU A 62 4.79 14.32 -11.22
N VAL A 63 3.72 15.09 -11.48
CA VAL A 63 2.42 14.53 -11.91
C VAL A 63 2.58 13.73 -13.20
N LEU A 64 3.29 14.26 -14.19
CA LEU A 64 3.55 13.55 -15.45
C LEU A 64 4.41 12.29 -15.26
N GLY A 65 5.35 12.32 -14.32
CA GLY A 65 6.18 11.17 -13.94
C GLY A 65 5.37 10.07 -13.26
N MET A 66 4.42 10.44 -12.39
CA MET A 66 3.48 9.50 -11.77
C MET A 66 2.48 8.93 -12.78
N LEU A 67 2.14 9.69 -13.82
CA LEU A 67 1.33 9.25 -14.97
C LEU A 67 2.18 8.59 -16.08
N SER A 68 3.28 7.93 -15.72
CA SER A 68 4.15 7.26 -16.69
C SER A 68 3.59 5.93 -17.18
N ASN A 69 2.79 5.23 -16.37
CA ASN A 69 2.20 3.94 -16.72
C ASN A 69 0.78 4.10 -17.28
N TYR A 70 0.54 3.52 -18.46
CA TYR A 70 -0.75 3.55 -19.15
C TYR A 70 -1.92 3.03 -18.29
N GLN A 71 -1.70 1.95 -17.52
CA GLN A 71 -2.74 1.37 -16.68
C GLN A 71 -3.17 2.31 -15.55
N VAL A 72 -2.19 3.01 -14.95
CA VAL A 72 -2.45 4.03 -13.92
C VAL A 72 -3.24 5.19 -14.51
N ILE A 73 -2.91 5.64 -15.72
CA ILE A 73 -3.67 6.70 -16.40
C ILE A 73 -5.14 6.28 -16.56
N GLN A 74 -5.39 5.07 -17.04
CA GLN A 74 -6.75 4.57 -17.23
C GLN A 74 -7.54 4.47 -15.91
N GLU A 75 -6.93 3.95 -14.85
CA GLU A 75 -7.59 3.83 -13.54
C GLU A 75 -7.85 5.20 -12.92
N VAL A 76 -6.89 6.13 -13.00
CA VAL A 76 -7.06 7.49 -12.50
C VAL A 76 -8.17 8.21 -13.27
N LEU A 77 -8.19 8.13 -14.60
CA LEU A 77 -9.23 8.73 -15.42
C LEU A 77 -10.62 8.14 -15.12
N LYS A 78 -10.73 6.80 -15.05
CA LYS A 78 -11.98 6.13 -14.66
C LYS A 78 -12.41 6.53 -13.23
N GLY A 79 -11.46 6.67 -12.31
CA GLY A 79 -11.72 7.07 -10.93
C GLY A 79 -12.14 8.54 -10.79
N ILE A 80 -11.62 9.42 -11.65
CA ILE A 80 -12.06 10.83 -11.73
C ILE A 80 -13.47 10.92 -12.31
N LEU A 81 -13.76 10.18 -13.39
CA LEU A 81 -15.11 10.16 -13.99
C LEU A 81 -16.17 9.56 -13.06
N GLN A 82 -15.78 8.59 -12.23
CA GLN A 82 -16.64 8.00 -11.20
C GLN A 82 -16.67 8.81 -9.90
N GLU A 83 -16.04 10.00 -9.86
CA GLU A 83 -15.90 10.87 -8.67
C GLU A 83 -15.27 10.20 -7.44
N LYS A 84 -14.63 9.03 -7.60
CA LYS A 84 -13.94 8.31 -6.53
C LYS A 84 -12.59 8.94 -6.18
N ILE A 85 -11.98 9.64 -7.15
CA ILE A 85 -10.69 10.30 -7.00
C ILE A 85 -10.89 11.80 -7.15
N SER A 86 -10.51 12.56 -6.12
CA SER A 86 -10.53 14.01 -6.20
C SER A 86 -9.38 14.49 -7.08
N ILE A 87 -9.67 15.39 -8.03
CA ILE A 87 -8.65 16.05 -8.86
C ILE A 87 -7.65 16.83 -7.97
N LYS A 88 -8.05 17.22 -6.74
CA LYS A 88 -7.12 17.84 -5.77
C LYS A 88 -6.03 16.85 -5.34
N ASP A 89 -6.40 15.59 -5.09
CA ASP A 89 -5.45 14.56 -4.64
C ASP A 89 -4.44 14.20 -5.74
N VAL A 90 -4.88 14.27 -7.01
CA VAL A 90 -4.00 14.11 -8.18
C VAL A 90 -3.02 15.28 -8.28
N ALA A 91 -3.49 16.52 -8.10
CA ALA A 91 -2.64 17.72 -8.11
C ALA A 91 -1.67 17.78 -6.91
N GLU A 92 -1.98 17.07 -5.82
CA GLU A 92 -1.12 16.92 -4.64
C GLU A 92 -0.09 15.80 -4.76
N CYS A 93 -0.06 15.07 -5.88
CA CYS A 93 0.83 13.92 -6.08
C CYS A 93 0.70 12.85 -4.97
N LYS A 94 -0.49 12.63 -4.41
CA LYS A 94 -0.66 11.60 -3.37
C LYS A 94 -0.37 10.22 -3.95
N SER A 95 0.65 9.55 -3.43
CA SER A 95 1.10 8.23 -3.91
C SER A 95 -0.03 7.19 -3.92
N SER A 96 -0.97 7.28 -2.99
CA SER A 96 -2.14 6.40 -2.90
C SER A 96 -3.09 6.49 -4.10
N VAL A 97 -3.06 7.58 -4.88
CA VAL A 97 -3.93 7.75 -6.05
C VAL A 97 -3.37 7.05 -7.28
N PHE A 98 -2.05 6.99 -7.41
CA PHE A 98 -1.35 6.47 -8.59
C PHE A 98 -0.96 5.00 -8.47
N MET A 99 -1.20 4.37 -7.31
CA MET A 99 -0.97 2.94 -7.14
C MET A 99 -2.10 2.13 -7.78
N LEU A 100 -1.71 1.07 -8.48
CA LEU A 100 -2.65 0.07 -9.00
C LEU A 100 -3.40 -0.59 -7.84
N GLN A 101 -4.65 -1.00 -8.06
CA GLN A 101 -5.43 -1.69 -7.03
C GLN A 101 -4.70 -2.91 -6.45
N LYS A 102 -4.02 -3.68 -7.32
CA LYS A 102 -3.22 -4.83 -6.93
C LYS A 102 -2.06 -4.46 -6.00
N GLU A 103 -1.33 -3.39 -6.30
CA GLU A 103 -0.22 -2.92 -5.46
C GLU A 103 -0.71 -2.37 -4.11
N LYS A 104 -1.90 -1.77 -4.07
CA LYS A 104 -2.53 -1.36 -2.81
C LYS A 104 -2.83 -2.56 -1.91
N GLU A 105 -3.37 -3.62 -2.49
CA GLU A 105 -3.66 -4.86 -1.77
C GLU A 105 -2.37 -5.52 -1.29
N GLU A 106 -1.34 -5.59 -2.13
CA GLU A 106 -0.03 -6.14 -1.75
C GLU A 106 0.62 -5.34 -0.63
N ASN A 107 0.60 -4.01 -0.68
CA ASN A 107 1.13 -3.16 0.39
C ASN A 107 0.32 -3.27 1.69
N LEU A 108 -1.01 -3.40 1.60
CA LEU A 108 -1.84 -3.64 2.78
C LEU A 108 -1.54 -5.01 3.40
N GLN A 109 -1.35 -6.05 2.57
CA GLN A 109 -0.95 -7.37 3.05
C GLN A 109 0.44 -7.32 3.71
N GLN A 110 1.41 -6.64 3.10
CA GLN A 110 2.74 -6.47 3.68
C GLN A 110 2.68 -5.77 5.04
N LEU A 111 1.96 -4.65 5.14
CA LEU A 111 1.75 -3.96 6.41
C LEU A 111 1.10 -4.87 7.46
N GLN A 112 0.07 -5.63 7.08
CA GLN A 112 -0.55 -6.60 7.99
C GLN A 112 0.45 -7.65 8.46
N THR A 113 1.25 -8.21 7.55
CA THR A 113 2.28 -9.20 7.92
C THR A 113 3.34 -8.61 8.82
N GLU A 114 3.77 -7.37 8.60
CA GLU A 114 4.73 -6.68 9.46
C GLU A 114 4.16 -6.45 10.87
N PHE A 115 2.92 -5.97 10.96
CA PHE A 115 2.23 -5.81 12.25
C PHE A 115 2.06 -7.14 12.98
N GLU A 116 1.77 -8.23 12.26
CA GLU A 116 1.69 -9.55 12.85
C GLU A 116 3.05 -10.06 13.34
N VAL A 117 4.15 -9.83 12.60
CA VAL A 117 5.51 -10.24 13.01
C VAL A 117 5.99 -9.49 14.26
N LEU A 118 5.56 -8.25 14.44
CA LEU A 118 5.87 -7.44 15.63
C LEU A 118 5.18 -7.94 16.91
N ASP A 119 4.15 -8.79 16.81
CA ASP A 119 3.52 -9.42 17.96
C ASP A 119 4.48 -10.46 18.59
N PRO A 120 4.94 -10.29 19.84
CA PRO A 120 5.81 -11.26 20.51
C PRO A 120 5.19 -12.66 20.60
N GLU A 121 3.86 -12.76 20.52
CA GLU A 121 3.16 -14.05 20.50
C GLU A 121 3.00 -14.65 19.10
N PHE A 122 3.42 -13.97 18.03
CA PHE A 122 3.25 -14.42 16.65
C PHE A 122 3.81 -15.82 16.42
N TYR A 123 5.05 -16.05 16.84
CA TYR A 123 5.69 -17.37 16.73
C TYR A 123 4.92 -18.46 17.49
N ASN A 124 4.36 -18.13 18.66
CA ASN A 124 3.54 -19.06 19.43
C ASN A 124 2.19 -19.34 18.74
N LYS A 125 1.57 -18.33 18.13
CA LYS A 125 0.33 -18.47 17.36
C LYS A 125 0.55 -19.26 16.08
N LEU A 126 1.63 -18.99 15.35
CA LEU A 126 2.01 -19.70 14.12
C LEU A 126 2.32 -21.18 14.41
N ARG A 127 3.10 -21.44 15.46
CA ARG A 127 3.34 -22.80 15.96
C ARG A 127 2.02 -23.51 16.28
N ARG A 128 1.10 -22.86 17.00
CA ARG A 128 -0.21 -23.44 17.33
C ARG A 128 -1.05 -23.73 16.09
N LYS A 129 -1.07 -22.84 15.10
CA LYS A 129 -1.77 -23.02 13.81
C LYS A 129 -1.22 -24.24 13.06
N ASN A 130 0.10 -24.39 13.00
CA ASN A 130 0.75 -25.53 12.33
C ASN A 130 0.48 -26.87 13.03
N LEU A 131 0.08 -26.85 14.31
CA LEU A 131 -0.28 -28.04 15.09
C LEU A 131 -1.78 -28.38 15.03
N VAL A 132 -2.60 -27.56 14.37
CA VAL A 132 -4.04 -27.85 14.17
C VAL A 132 -4.17 -28.90 13.08
N GLY A 133 -4.63 -30.10 13.43
CA GLY A 133 -4.86 -31.21 12.50
C GLY A 133 -3.85 -32.35 12.59
N LEU A 134 -2.76 -32.20 13.35
CA LEU A 134 -1.90 -33.31 13.75
C LEU A 134 -2.45 -34.00 15.01
N GLU A 135 -2.41 -35.32 15.03
CA GLU A 135 -2.72 -36.09 16.24
C GLU A 135 -1.57 -35.95 17.24
N GLY A 136 -1.86 -35.31 18.38
CA GLY A 136 -0.91 -35.15 19.49
C GLY A 136 -1.12 -36.20 20.57
N GLU A 137 -0.36 -36.08 21.65
CA GLU A 137 -0.56 -36.93 22.83
C GLU A 137 -1.86 -36.57 23.58
N LYS A 138 -2.34 -37.50 24.41
CA LYS A 138 -3.58 -37.33 25.18
C LYS A 138 -3.37 -36.32 26.32
N CYS A 139 -4.06 -35.19 26.27
CA CYS A 139 -4.02 -34.22 27.36
C CYS A 139 -4.66 -34.79 28.63
N ARG A 140 -3.95 -34.72 29.76
CA ARG A 140 -4.45 -35.19 31.06
C ARG A 140 -5.69 -34.42 31.57
N ASN A 141 -5.92 -33.20 31.06
CA ASN A 141 -7.00 -32.32 31.51
C ASN A 141 -8.26 -32.43 30.64
N CYS A 142 -8.15 -32.15 29.34
CA CYS A 142 -9.29 -32.18 28.42
C CYS A 142 -9.48 -33.54 27.71
N LYS A 143 -8.56 -34.50 27.92
CA LYS A 143 -8.57 -35.85 27.34
C LYS A 143 -8.54 -35.92 25.80
N LYS A 144 -8.33 -34.78 25.12
CA LYS A 144 -8.16 -34.70 23.66
C LYS A 144 -6.70 -34.99 23.25
N LEU A 145 -6.52 -35.55 22.06
CA LEU A 145 -5.22 -35.85 21.43
C LEU A 145 -4.63 -34.59 20.77
N THR A 146 -4.43 -33.55 21.56
CA THR A 146 -3.95 -32.24 21.10
C THR A 146 -2.82 -31.69 21.96
N ALA A 147 -2.12 -32.57 22.68
CA ALA A 147 -0.92 -32.23 23.44
C ALA A 147 0.33 -32.37 22.58
N PHE A 148 1.15 -31.32 22.56
CA PHE A 148 2.39 -31.31 21.79
C PHE A 148 3.57 -30.96 22.67
N LEU A 149 4.71 -31.54 22.31
CA LEU A 149 5.99 -31.23 22.93
C LEU A 149 6.40 -29.80 22.58
N VAL A 150 6.54 -28.97 23.61
CA VAL A 150 6.95 -27.58 23.50
C VAL A 150 8.47 -27.47 23.40
N LYS A 151 9.16 -28.15 24.33
CA LYS A 151 10.62 -28.18 24.45
C LYS A 151 11.04 -29.38 25.30
N GLU A 152 12.25 -29.87 25.09
CA GLU A 152 12.91 -30.83 25.97
C GLU A 152 14.12 -30.14 26.58
N LEU A 153 14.25 -30.21 27.90
CA LEU A 153 15.41 -29.65 28.60
C LEU A 153 15.98 -30.70 29.55
N GLN A 154 17.31 -30.80 29.58
CA GLN A 154 18.01 -31.60 30.58
C GLN A 154 17.97 -30.84 31.90
N THR A 155 17.01 -31.16 32.76
CA THR A 155 16.91 -30.55 34.10
C THR A 155 17.54 -31.41 35.19
N ARG A 156 17.98 -32.63 34.84
CA ARG A 156 18.52 -33.63 35.75
C ARG A 156 19.93 -34.05 35.35
N ALA A 157 20.57 -34.91 36.16
CA ALA A 157 21.91 -35.43 35.88
C ALA A 157 21.99 -36.07 34.49
N ALA A 158 23.19 -36.09 33.88
CA ALA A 158 23.39 -36.57 32.52
C ALA A 158 22.95 -38.04 32.29
N ASP A 159 22.90 -38.82 33.36
CA ASP A 159 22.46 -40.23 33.34
C ASP A 159 20.92 -40.38 33.28
N GLU A 160 20.17 -39.31 33.53
CA GLU A 160 18.71 -39.31 33.48
C GLU A 160 18.17 -38.74 32.16
N PRO A 161 16.99 -39.21 31.68
CA PRO A 161 16.39 -38.69 30.47
C PRO A 161 15.96 -37.22 30.61
N MET A 162 15.91 -36.51 29.48
CA MET A 162 15.47 -35.12 29.40
C MET A 162 14.03 -34.95 29.88
N THR A 163 13.74 -33.80 30.49
CA THR A 163 12.39 -33.43 30.90
C THR A 163 11.62 -32.86 29.72
N ARG A 164 10.47 -33.43 29.44
CA ARG A 164 9.59 -33.05 28.32
C ARG A 164 8.58 -32.01 28.80
N PHE A 165 8.54 -30.84 28.17
CA PHE A 165 7.53 -29.83 28.45
C PHE A 165 6.41 -29.93 27.43
N MET A 166 5.21 -30.28 27.88
CA MET A 166 4.05 -30.50 27.03
C MET A 166 3.05 -29.34 27.18
N GLU A 167 2.39 -28.96 26.08
CA GLU A 167 1.30 -27.99 26.07
C GLU A 167 0.12 -28.52 25.25
N CYS A 168 -1.08 -28.43 25.82
CA CYS A 168 -2.31 -28.78 25.10
C CYS A 168 -2.82 -27.60 24.29
N ASN A 169 -2.99 -27.79 22.98
CA ASN A 169 -3.52 -26.76 22.09
C ASN A 169 -5.01 -26.45 22.40
N SER A 170 -5.78 -27.44 22.86
CA SER A 170 -7.22 -27.26 23.15
C SER A 170 -7.53 -26.57 24.49
N CYS A 171 -6.81 -26.91 25.56
CA CYS A 171 -7.08 -26.35 26.91
C CYS A 171 -5.96 -25.46 27.46
N LYS A 172 -4.89 -25.23 26.68
CA LYS A 172 -3.73 -24.38 27.01
C LYS A 172 -2.98 -24.78 28.29
N LYS A 173 -3.28 -25.96 28.85
CA LYS A 173 -2.60 -26.46 30.05
C LYS A 173 -1.19 -26.93 29.68
N LYS A 174 -0.22 -26.51 30.48
CA LYS A 174 1.19 -26.89 30.37
C LYS A 174 1.55 -27.84 31.49
N TRP A 175 2.33 -28.87 31.20
CA TRP A 175 2.89 -29.76 32.21
C TRP A 175 4.28 -30.24 31.81
N LYS A 176 5.01 -30.76 32.80
CA LYS A 176 6.30 -31.41 32.61
C LYS A 176 6.11 -32.92 32.77
N GLU A 177 6.87 -33.67 32.00
CA GLU A 177 7.04 -35.11 32.09
C GLU A 177 8.52 -35.44 32.28
#